data_AF-F0GJW9-F1
#
_entry.id   AF-F0GJW9-F1
#
_cell.length_a   1.000
_cell.length_b   1.000
_cell.length_c   1.000
_cell.angle_alpha   90.00
_cell.angle_beta   90.00
_cell.angle_gamma   90.00
#
_symmetry.space_group_name_H-M   'P 1'
#
loop_
_entity.id
_entity.type
_entity.pdbx_description
1 polymer ?
#
loop_
_entity_poly.entity_id
_entity_poly.type
_entity_poly.pdbx_seq_one_letter_code
_entity_poly.pdbx_strand_id
1 'polypeptide(L)'
;MKFLNTLATPAIEQLAIAEYLKHDGYDFHLRRMRKQYAQQASLMSAMVRRFFPEGTRLSQPQGGYVLWVELPRQVDAMKLYGLALAQRITVGPGHMFSASGDYRHFIRLNYSYPWSRQIEDALKVLGRLAAECAGG
;
A
#
# COMPACT_ATOMS: atom_id res chain seq x y z
N MET A 1 34.19 -14.23 17.24
CA MET A 1 32.72 -14.44 17.16
C MET A 1 32.05 -13.71 18.31
N LYS A 2 31.62 -12.46 18.13
CA LYS A 2 30.78 -11.76 19.13
C LYS A 2 29.34 -11.95 18.72
N PHE A 3 28.63 -12.84 19.42
CA PHE A 3 27.18 -12.94 19.34
C PHE A 3 26.59 -11.68 19.97
N LEU A 4 25.95 -10.83 19.17
CA LEU A 4 25.11 -9.75 19.66
C LEU A 4 23.75 -10.34 20.01
N ASN A 5 23.57 -10.73 21.27
CA ASN A 5 22.25 -10.94 21.81
C ASN A 5 21.67 -9.57 22.16
N THR A 6 20.71 -9.08 21.37
CA THR A 6 19.76 -8.08 21.85
C THR A 6 18.89 -8.79 22.90
N LEU A 7 19.31 -8.70 24.17
CA LEU A 7 18.69 -9.47 25.26
C LEU A 7 17.32 -8.92 25.71
N ALA A 8 17.02 -7.65 25.41
CA ALA A 8 15.70 -7.04 25.63
C ALA A 8 15.54 -5.74 24.84
N THR A 9 14.29 -5.36 24.55
CA THR A 9 13.94 -3.97 24.16
C THR A 9 14.33 -3.03 25.30
N PRO A 10 14.94 -1.85 25.04
CA PRO A 10 15.43 -1.02 26.12
C PRO A 10 14.30 -0.54 27.06
N ALA A 11 14.62 -0.47 28.35
CA ALA A 11 13.63 -0.33 29.42
C ALA A 11 12.90 1.02 29.40
N ILE A 12 13.53 2.06 28.84
CA ILE A 12 12.95 3.41 28.76
C ILE A 12 11.76 3.42 27.78
N GLU A 13 11.89 2.79 26.62
CA GLU A 13 10.83 2.65 25.63
C GLU A 13 9.69 1.78 26.16
N GLN A 14 10.02 0.73 26.91
CA GLN A 14 9.03 -0.11 27.59
C GLN A 14 8.22 0.69 28.63
N LEU A 15 8.89 1.49 29.47
CA LEU A 15 8.23 2.34 30.46
C LEU A 15 7.39 3.44 29.80
N ALA A 16 7.88 4.04 28.71
CA ALA A 16 7.13 5.05 27.96
C ALA A 16 5.86 4.48 27.31
N ILE A 17 5.94 3.28 26.72
CA ILE A 17 4.76 2.59 26.16
C ILE A 17 3.80 2.19 27.29
N ALA A 18 4.31 1.66 28.41
CA ALA A 18 3.47 1.31 29.56
C ALA A 18 2.70 2.52 30.10
N GLU A 19 3.35 3.67 30.19
CA GLU A 19 2.70 4.91 30.62
C GLU A 19 1.69 5.43 29.58
N TYR A 20 2.02 5.35 28.30
CA TYR A 20 1.10 5.71 27.22
C TYR A 20 -0.15 4.82 27.18
N LEU A 21 -0.01 3.52 27.47
CA LEU A 21 -1.10 2.55 27.54
C LEU A 21 -1.98 2.71 28.78
N LYS A 22 -1.42 3.17 29.91
CA LYS A 22 -2.19 3.45 31.14
C LYS A 22 -3.16 4.63 30.98
N HIS A 23 -2.91 5.50 30.00
CA HIS A 23 -3.74 6.65 29.71
C HIS A 23 -4.60 6.41 28.47
N ASP A 24 -5.76 7.07 28.37
CA ASP A 24 -6.70 6.95 27.23
C ASP A 24 -6.14 7.44 25.87
N GLY A 25 -4.87 7.88 25.84
CA GLY A 25 -4.19 8.38 24.65
C GLY A 25 -4.02 7.32 23.56
N TYR A 26 -3.86 6.05 23.93
CA TYR A 26 -3.76 4.94 22.98
C TYR A 26 -5.07 4.70 22.22
N ASP A 27 -6.18 4.60 22.94
CA ASP A 27 -7.49 4.36 22.33
C ASP A 27 -7.94 5.54 21.46
N PHE A 28 -7.67 6.78 21.90
CA PHE A 28 -7.93 7.97 21.09
C PHE A 28 -7.12 7.94 19.78
N HIS A 29 -5.83 7.61 19.87
CA HIS A 29 -4.95 7.50 18.70
C HIS A 29 -5.42 6.41 17.73
N LEU A 30 -5.79 5.23 18.24
CA LEU A 30 -6.33 4.14 17.42
C LEU A 30 -7.62 4.53 16.70
N ARG A 31 -8.56 5.18 17.39
CA ARG A 31 -9.81 5.66 16.75
C ARG A 31 -9.51 6.64 15.62
N ARG A 32 -8.58 7.56 15.83
CA ARG A 32 -8.14 8.52 14.80
C ARG A 32 -7.51 7.81 13.60
N MET A 33 -6.56 6.90 13.83
CA MET A 33 -5.90 6.15 12.75
C MET A 33 -6.89 5.30 11.95
N ARG A 34 -7.79 4.57 12.61
CA ARG A 34 -8.82 3.76 11.93
C ARG A 34 -9.68 4.61 11.00
N LYS A 35 -10.13 5.78 11.47
CA LYS A 35 -10.90 6.72 10.64
C LYS A 35 -10.11 7.22 9.44
N GLN A 36 -8.83 7.56 9.64
CA GLN A 36 -7.95 8.03 8.56
C GLN A 36 -7.72 6.95 7.51
N TYR A 37 -7.37 5.72 7.92
CA TYR A 37 -7.16 4.62 6.99
C TYR A 37 -8.42 4.20 6.25
N ALA A 38 -9.60 4.25 6.90
CA ALA A 38 -10.86 4.00 6.22
C ALA A 38 -11.13 5.04 5.11
N GLN A 39 -10.89 6.33 5.39
CA GLN A 39 -11.01 7.39 4.41
C GLN A 39 -10.01 7.21 3.25
N GLN A 40 -8.75 6.92 3.56
CA GLN A 40 -7.69 6.72 2.56
C GLN A 40 -7.94 5.49 1.70
N ALA A 41 -8.45 4.39 2.27
CA ALA A 41 -8.85 3.21 1.51
C ALA A 41 -9.96 3.54 0.50
N SER A 42 -10.95 4.33 0.92
CA SER A 42 -12.03 4.79 0.04
C SER A 42 -11.52 5.68 -1.10
N LEU A 43 -10.65 6.64 -0.79
CA LEU A 43 -10.06 7.55 -1.79
C LEU A 43 -9.18 6.79 -2.79
N MET A 44 -8.30 5.92 -2.29
CA MET A 44 -7.44 5.07 -3.13
C MET A 44 -8.29 4.20 -4.07
N SER A 45 -9.32 3.55 -3.53
CA SER A 45 -10.23 2.71 -4.32
C SER A 45 -10.97 3.51 -5.40
N ALA A 46 -11.46 4.71 -5.06
CA ALA A 46 -12.14 5.59 -6.02
C ALA A 46 -11.21 6.05 -7.15
N MET A 47 -9.96 6.40 -6.82
CA MET A 47 -8.95 6.77 -7.81
C MET A 47 -8.62 5.62 -8.75
N VAL A 48 -8.40 4.42 -8.21
CA VAL A 48 -8.12 3.24 -9.04
C VAL A 48 -9.29 2.96 -9.98
N ARG A 49 -10.53 2.93 -9.47
CA ARG A 49 -11.73 2.73 -10.31
C ARG A 49 -11.89 3.77 -11.42
N ARG A 50 -11.43 5.00 -11.19
CA ARG A 50 -11.57 6.11 -12.14
C ARG A 50 -10.50 6.13 -13.23
N PHE A 51 -9.26 5.79 -12.88
CA PHE A 51 -8.10 6.05 -13.76
C PHE A 51 -7.42 4.79 -14.30
N PHE A 52 -7.71 3.62 -13.76
CA PHE A 52 -7.12 2.36 -14.23
C PHE A 52 -7.93 1.76 -15.38
N PRO A 53 -7.30 0.93 -16.23
CA PRO A 53 -7.98 0.33 -17.38
C PRO A 53 -9.17 -0.55 -16.97
N GLU A 54 -10.13 -0.67 -17.90
CA GLU A 54 -11.26 -1.59 -17.77
C GLU A 54 -10.78 -3.03 -17.50
N GLY A 55 -11.53 -3.78 -16.70
CA GLY A 55 -11.13 -5.11 -16.22
C GLY A 55 -10.30 -5.09 -14.93
N THR A 56 -9.92 -3.90 -14.43
CA THR A 56 -9.28 -3.75 -13.12
C THR A 56 -10.25 -4.10 -11.99
N ARG A 57 -9.84 -5.00 -11.09
CA ARG A 57 -10.59 -5.36 -9.87
C ARG A 57 -9.82 -4.96 -8.62
N LEU A 58 -10.57 -4.72 -7.54
CA LEU A 58 -10.04 -4.27 -6.26
C LEU A 58 -10.43 -5.23 -5.14
N SER A 59 -9.51 -5.48 -4.21
CA SER A 59 -9.89 -6.05 -2.92
C SER A 59 -10.75 -5.08 -2.12
N GLN A 60 -11.53 -5.59 -1.16
CA GLN A 60 -12.28 -4.78 -0.20
C GLN A 60 -11.64 -4.93 1.19
N PRO A 61 -10.62 -4.12 1.54
CA PRO A 61 -9.94 -4.26 2.83
C PRO A 61 -10.87 -3.83 3.96
N GLN A 62 -11.05 -4.70 4.97
CA GLN A 62 -11.77 -4.39 6.21
C GLN A 62 -10.85 -3.72 7.26
N GLY A 63 -9.55 -3.66 6.99
CA GLY A 63 -8.54 -3.07 7.86
C GLY A 63 -7.16 -3.07 7.21
N GLY A 64 -6.18 -2.50 7.91
CA GLY A 64 -4.82 -2.31 7.38
C GLY A 64 -4.71 -1.12 6.44
N TYR A 65 -3.59 -1.07 5.71
CA TYR A 65 -3.18 0.08 4.90
C TYR A 65 -2.82 -0.27 3.45
N VAL A 66 -3.29 -1.42 2.97
CA VAL A 66 -2.93 -2.01 1.68
C VAL A 66 -4.17 -2.28 0.84
N LEU A 67 -4.13 -1.84 -0.41
CA LEU A 67 -5.12 -2.19 -1.43
C LEU A 67 -4.47 -3.14 -2.44
N TRP A 68 -5.10 -4.28 -2.65
CA TRP A 68 -4.76 -5.17 -3.76
C TRP A 68 -5.55 -4.78 -5.00
N VAL A 69 -4.83 -4.65 -6.11
CA VAL A 69 -5.38 -4.31 -7.42
C VAL A 69 -5.04 -5.45 -8.36
N GLU A 70 -6.06 -6.08 -8.90
CA GLU A 70 -5.93 -7.03 -10.02
C GLU A 70 -6.12 -6.26 -11.32
N LEU A 71 -5.10 -6.21 -12.16
CA LEU A 71 -5.13 -5.54 -13.46
C LEU A 71 -5.67 -6.49 -14.54
N PRO A 72 -5.93 -6.03 -15.77
CA PRO A 72 -6.19 -6.93 -16.88
C PRO A 72 -5.08 -7.96 -17.04
N ARG A 73 -5.42 -9.20 -17.39
CA ARG A 73 -4.47 -10.35 -17.40
C ARG A 73 -3.25 -10.13 -18.29
N GLN A 74 -3.38 -9.32 -19.33
CA GLN A 74 -2.28 -8.98 -20.23
C GLN A 74 -1.24 -8.02 -19.62
N VAL A 75 -1.56 -7.36 -18.50
CA VAL A 75 -0.63 -6.43 -17.84
C VAL A 75 0.39 -7.21 -17.01
N ASP A 76 1.67 -7.12 -17.40
CA ASP A 76 2.77 -7.58 -16.55
C ASP A 76 3.09 -6.53 -15.48
N ALA A 77 2.85 -6.86 -14.22
CA ALA A 77 3.05 -5.97 -13.08
C ALA A 77 4.52 -5.57 -12.89
N MET A 78 5.48 -6.40 -13.32
CA MET A 78 6.91 -6.04 -13.27
C MET A 78 7.29 -5.03 -14.34
N LYS A 79 6.73 -5.16 -15.54
CA LYS A 79 6.88 -4.15 -16.59
C LYS A 79 6.29 -2.82 -16.13
N LEU A 80 5.06 -2.85 -15.60
CA LEU A 80 4.40 -1.66 -15.04
C LEU A 80 5.25 -1.01 -13.93
N TYR A 81 5.81 -1.82 -13.03
CA TYR A 81 6.69 -1.33 -11.97
C TYR A 81 7.92 -0.59 -12.51
N GLY A 82 8.60 -1.14 -13.52
CA GLY A 82 9.74 -0.47 -14.15
C GLY A 82 9.38 0.89 -14.76
N LEU A 83 8.23 0.97 -15.46
CA LEU A 83 7.73 2.21 -16.03
C LEU A 83 7.35 3.24 -14.95
N ALA A 84 6.68 2.79 -13.89
CA ALA A 84 6.31 3.63 -12.76
C ALA A 84 7.55 4.15 -12.02
N LEU A 85 8.57 3.31 -11.84
CA LEU A 85 9.81 3.69 -11.16
C LEU A 85 10.56 4.80 -11.92
N ALA A 86 10.54 4.77 -13.26
CA ALA A 86 11.09 5.86 -14.08
C ALA A 86 10.37 7.21 -13.84
N GLN A 87 9.10 7.17 -13.42
CA GLN A 87 8.31 8.33 -13.00
C GLN A 87 8.42 8.62 -11.49
N ARG A 88 9.38 7.97 -10.79
CA ARG A 88 9.57 8.05 -9.32
C ARG A 88 8.36 7.56 -8.52
N ILE A 89 7.58 6.63 -9.07
CA ILE A 89 6.44 5.99 -8.42
C ILE A 89 6.81 4.55 -8.08
N THR A 90 6.71 4.18 -6.80
CA THR A 90 6.97 2.80 -6.34
C THR A 90 5.66 2.11 -6.02
N VAL A 91 5.49 0.89 -6.54
CA VAL A 91 4.37 0.00 -6.22
C VAL A 91 4.91 -1.38 -5.86
N GLY A 92 4.18 -2.15 -5.06
CA GLY A 92 4.56 -3.54 -4.77
C GLY A 92 4.01 -4.47 -5.84
N PRO A 93 4.81 -5.05 -6.74
CA PRO A 93 4.26 -5.88 -7.81
C PRO A 93 3.99 -7.29 -7.25
N GLY A 94 2.87 -7.89 -7.65
CA GLY A 94 2.29 -9.07 -7.00
C GLY A 94 3.20 -10.29 -6.94
N HIS A 95 4.05 -10.47 -7.96
CA HIS A 95 5.05 -11.54 -8.00
C HIS A 95 5.96 -11.60 -6.75
N MET A 96 6.25 -10.47 -6.09
CA MET A 96 7.08 -10.44 -4.87
C MET A 96 6.42 -11.14 -3.68
N PHE A 97 5.10 -11.36 -3.76
CA PHE A 97 4.29 -11.92 -2.68
C PHE A 97 3.77 -13.32 -3.02
N SER A 98 4.30 -13.95 -4.06
CA SER A 98 4.01 -15.35 -4.43
C SER A 98 5.27 -16.19 -4.40
N ALA A 99 5.18 -17.38 -3.77
CA ALA A 99 6.25 -18.37 -3.81
C ALA A 99 6.29 -19.15 -5.14
N SER A 100 5.17 -19.17 -5.88
CA SER A 100 4.96 -19.93 -7.12
C SER A 100 5.02 -19.06 -8.39
N GLY A 101 5.24 -17.75 -8.26
CA GLY A 101 5.21 -16.81 -9.39
C GLY A 101 3.80 -16.44 -9.87
N ASP A 102 2.77 -16.73 -9.07
CA ASP A 102 1.41 -16.26 -9.28
C ASP A 102 1.29 -14.73 -9.10
N TYR A 103 0.11 -14.17 -9.38
CA TYR A 103 -0.19 -12.73 -9.23
C TYR A 103 0.63 -11.81 -10.12
N ARG A 104 1.01 -12.27 -11.32
CA ARG A 104 1.80 -11.52 -12.32
C ARG A 104 1.12 -10.23 -12.79
N HIS A 105 -0.21 -10.17 -12.73
CA HIS A 105 -1.02 -8.99 -13.09
C HIS A 105 -1.61 -8.28 -11.87
N PHE A 106 -1.07 -8.50 -10.67
CA PHE A 106 -1.51 -7.81 -9.47
C PHE A 106 -0.49 -6.78 -9.01
N ILE A 107 -0.97 -5.70 -8.41
CA ILE A 107 -0.13 -4.74 -7.68
C ILE A 107 -0.71 -4.44 -6.30
N ARG A 108 0.16 -4.00 -5.41
CA ARG A 108 -0.13 -3.61 -4.04
C ARG A 108 0.11 -2.11 -3.88
N LEU A 109 -0.93 -1.39 -3.51
CA LEU A 109 -0.88 0.04 -3.22
C LEU A 109 -0.92 0.27 -1.72
N ASN A 110 -0.04 1.12 -1.21
CA ASN A 110 -0.01 1.54 0.18
C ASN A 110 -0.79 2.85 0.33
N TYR A 111 -1.67 2.92 1.32
CA TYR A 111 -2.44 4.12 1.66
C TYR A 111 -2.25 4.54 3.14
N SER A 112 -1.14 4.16 3.79
CA SER A 112 -0.84 4.60 5.16
C SER A 112 -0.41 6.07 5.25
N TYR A 113 0.03 6.67 4.15
CA TYR A 113 0.48 8.06 4.10
C TYR A 113 -0.69 9.02 3.92
N PRO A 114 -0.71 10.18 4.62
CA PRO A 114 -1.74 11.21 4.45
C PRO A 114 -2.01 11.53 2.99
N TRP A 115 -3.29 11.58 2.63
CA TRP A 115 -3.69 11.84 1.26
C TRP A 115 -3.20 13.21 0.79
N SER A 116 -2.70 13.28 -0.43
CA SER A 116 -2.11 14.49 -1.00
C SER A 116 -2.31 14.55 -2.51
N ARG A 117 -2.16 15.73 -3.09
CA ARG A 117 -2.21 15.93 -4.54
C ARG A 117 -1.12 15.13 -5.26
N GLN A 118 0.04 14.96 -4.63
CA GLN A 118 1.14 14.15 -5.15
C GLN A 118 0.74 12.68 -5.30
N ILE A 119 0.01 12.13 -4.31
CA ILE A 119 -0.52 10.77 -4.39
C ILE A 119 -1.56 10.66 -5.51
N GLU A 120 -2.46 11.65 -5.63
CA GLU A 120 -3.46 11.66 -6.71
C GLU A 120 -2.82 11.67 -8.09
N ASP A 121 -1.83 12.55 -8.31
CA ASP A 121 -1.17 12.69 -9.59
C ASP A 121 -0.34 11.44 -9.91
N ALA A 122 0.31 10.82 -8.91
CA ALA A 122 0.97 9.53 -9.06
C ALA A 122 0.00 8.41 -9.47
N LEU A 123 -1.20 8.35 -8.87
CA LEU A 123 -2.21 7.35 -9.23
C LEU A 123 -2.75 7.54 -10.65
N LYS A 124 -2.91 8.78 -11.11
CA LYS A 124 -3.30 9.08 -12.50
C LYS A 124 -2.23 8.62 -13.48
N VAL A 125 -0.96 8.92 -13.20
CA VAL A 125 0.18 8.46 -14.02
C VAL A 125 0.23 6.94 -14.05
N LEU A 126 0.11 6.30 -12.88
CA LEU A 126 0.12 4.84 -12.78
C LEU A 126 -1.03 4.18 -13.56
N GLY A 127 -2.25 4.73 -13.46
CA GLY A 127 -3.41 4.23 -14.20
C GLY A 127 -3.23 4.33 -15.71
N ARG A 128 -2.64 5.45 -16.19
CA ARG A 128 -2.28 5.61 -17.60
C ARG A 128 -1.24 4.58 -18.06
N LEU A 129 -0.16 4.39 -17.29
CA LEU A 129 0.87 3.39 -17.60
C LEU A 129 0.30 1.96 -17.61
N ALA A 130 -0.63 1.67 -16.70
CA ALA A 130 -1.33 0.38 -16.68
C ALA A 130 -2.20 0.18 -17.92
N ALA A 131 -2.87 1.23 -18.40
CA ALA A 131 -3.64 1.18 -19.64
C ALA A 131 -2.76 0.98 -20.88
N GLU A 132 -1.61 1.66 -20.95
CA GLU A 132 -0.61 1.45 -22.01
C GLU A 132 -0.09 0.01 -22.03
N CYS A 133 0.10 -0.61 -20.85
CA CYS A 133 0.48 -2.01 -20.75
C CYS A 133 -0.66 -2.98 -21.12
N ALA A 134 -1.91 -2.54 -21.09
CA ALA A 134 -3.08 -3.38 -21.37
C ALA A 134 -3.51 -3.37 -22.85
N GLY A 135 -3.11 -2.34 -23.61
CA GLY A 135 -3.45 -2.16 -25.03
C GLY A 135 -2.25 -2.28 -25.99
N GLY A 136 -1.13 -2.82 -25.52
CA GLY A 136 0.01 -3.21 -26.35
C GLY A 136 0.03 -4.70 -26.64
#